data_AF-A0A7I0K5J5-F1
#
_entry.id   AF-A0A7I0K5J5-F1
#
_cell.length_a   1.000
_cell.length_b   1.000
_cell.length_c   1.000
_cell.angle_alpha   90.00
_cell.angle_beta   90.00
_cell.angle_gamma   90.00
#
_symmetry.space_group_name_H-M   'P 1'
#
loop_
_entity.id
_entity.type
_entity.pdbx_description
1 polymer ?
#
loop_
_entity_poly.entity_id
_entity_poly.type
_entity_poly.pdbx_seq_one_letter_code
_entity_poly.pdbx_strand_id
1 'polypeptide(L)'
;MARVDIVRVDTPEGNAVRGGDPVTVSVTVAPDRGWFNDTEYLVIDFIDAGTLKSEPYLVVFDNDVTIEDTTTITFKVKAQDGASPGEYYVRIKNETFEETIVSGSEDGTITVSLKLVTSKQKSCD
;
A
#
# COMPACT_ATOMS: atom_id res chain seq x y z
N MET A 1 -23.01 7.92 -13.04
CA MET A 1 -21.57 8.21 -13.04
C MET A 1 -20.83 6.89 -13.09
N ALA A 2 -19.72 6.82 -13.82
CA ALA A 2 -18.87 5.62 -13.80
C ALA A 2 -18.18 5.51 -12.44
N ARG A 3 -18.07 4.28 -11.93
CA ARG A 3 -17.31 3.97 -10.71
C ARG A 3 -15.83 4.25 -10.98
N VAL A 4 -15.13 4.79 -9.99
CA VAL A 4 -13.66 4.88 -9.99
C VAL A 4 -13.11 3.55 -9.49
N ASP A 5 -12.09 3.05 -10.16
CA ASP A 5 -11.35 1.85 -9.78
C ASP A 5 -9.85 2.18 -9.69
N ILE A 6 -9.13 1.48 -8.81
CA ILE A 6 -7.67 1.45 -8.88
C ILE A 6 -7.32 0.62 -10.12
N VAL A 7 -6.40 1.12 -10.94
CA VAL A 7 -5.97 0.43 -12.17
C VAL A 7 -4.46 0.16 -12.18
N ARG A 8 -3.73 0.73 -11.22
CA ARG A 8 -2.30 0.50 -11.07
C ARG A 8 -1.83 0.74 -9.64
N VAL A 9 -0.99 -0.16 -9.15
CA VAL A 9 -0.22 -0.08 -7.91
C VAL A 9 1.22 -0.42 -8.24
N ASP A 10 2.14 0.52 -8.04
CA ASP A 10 3.57 0.31 -8.24
C ASP A 10 4.34 0.49 -6.94
N THR A 11 5.32 -0.38 -6.72
CA THR A 11 6.28 -0.26 -5.59
C THR A 11 7.70 -0.22 -6.16
N PRO A 12 8.23 0.96 -6.55
CA PRO A 12 9.49 1.08 -7.31
C PRO A 12 10.73 0.58 -6.56
N GLU A 13 10.77 0.69 -5.22
CA GLU A 13 11.88 0.13 -4.42
C GLU A 13 11.76 -1.40 -4.22
N GLY A 14 10.68 -2.01 -4.72
CA GLY A 14 10.38 -3.43 -4.54
C GLY A 14 9.74 -3.71 -3.18
N ASN A 15 10.16 -4.79 -2.52
CA ASN A 15 9.42 -5.33 -1.38
C ASN A 15 9.56 -4.46 -0.13
N ALA A 16 8.44 -4.23 0.55
CA ALA A 16 8.45 -3.72 1.92
C ALA A 16 9.04 -4.78 2.85
N VAL A 17 10.13 -4.47 3.54
CA VAL A 17 10.77 -5.40 4.48
C VAL A 17 10.19 -5.19 5.88
N ARG A 18 9.75 -6.26 6.54
CA ARG A 18 9.26 -6.21 7.92
C ARG A 18 10.31 -5.59 8.86
N GLY A 19 9.93 -4.54 9.58
CA GLY A 19 10.81 -3.81 10.48
C GLY A 19 11.95 -3.10 9.75
N GLY A 20 11.85 -2.94 8.43
CA GLY A 20 12.76 -2.21 7.56
C GLY A 20 12.35 -0.75 7.39
N ASP A 21 13.01 -0.09 6.44
CA ASP A 21 12.67 1.26 6.03
C ASP A 21 11.36 1.27 5.21
N PRO A 22 10.60 2.37 5.26
CA PRO A 22 9.42 2.52 4.42
C PRO A 22 9.77 2.48 2.93
N VAL A 23 8.84 1.96 2.12
CA VAL A 23 8.91 2.01 0.65
C VAL A 23 7.83 2.93 0.11
N THR A 24 8.11 3.56 -1.02
CA THR A 24 7.17 4.38 -1.78
C THR A 24 6.22 3.46 -2.55
N VAL A 25 4.94 3.80 -2.52
CA VAL A 25 3.88 3.17 -3.30
C VAL A 25 3.20 4.25 -4.13
N SER A 26 2.98 3.98 -5.41
CA SER A 26 2.20 4.82 -6.32
C SER A 26 0.89 4.13 -6.65
N VAL A 27 -0.22 4.85 -6.57
CA VAL A 27 -1.55 4.34 -6.92
C VAL A 27 -2.18 5.23 -7.97
N THR A 28 -2.64 4.62 -9.07
CA THR A 28 -3.37 5.31 -10.13
C THR A 28 -4.81 4.80 -10.22
N VAL A 29 -5.75 5.73 -10.40
CA VAL A 29 -7.19 5.43 -10.54
C VAL A 29 -7.72 5.82 -11.91
N ALA A 30 -8.81 5.17 -12.34
CA ALA A 30 -9.55 5.55 -13.53
C ALA A 30 -11.06 5.30 -13.37
N PRO A 31 -11.92 6.03 -14.09
CA PRO A 31 -11.62 7.22 -14.90
C PRO A 31 -11.32 8.45 -14.03
N ASP A 32 -10.72 9.49 -14.61
CA ASP A 32 -10.45 10.75 -13.89
C ASP A 32 -11.77 11.42 -13.46
N ARG A 33 -11.93 11.58 -12.16
CA ARG A 33 -13.03 12.30 -11.51
C ARG A 33 -12.51 13.33 -10.49
N GLY A 34 -11.21 13.63 -10.50
CA GLY A 34 -10.57 14.41 -9.44
C GLY A 34 -10.62 13.69 -8.08
N TRP A 35 -10.40 12.36 -8.11
CA TRP A 35 -10.51 11.51 -6.91
C TRP A 35 -9.41 11.82 -5.89
N PHE A 36 -8.31 12.42 -6.33
CA PHE A 36 -7.19 12.83 -5.50
C PHE A 36 -6.97 14.35 -5.52
N ASN A 37 -8.03 15.13 -5.28
CA ASN A 37 -7.91 16.60 -5.18
C ASN A 37 -7.49 17.09 -3.78
N ASP A 38 -7.69 16.27 -2.75
CA ASP A 38 -7.42 16.62 -1.36
C ASP A 38 -7.05 15.36 -0.56
N THR A 39 -5.86 15.34 0.04
CA THR A 39 -5.37 14.21 0.83
C THR A 39 -6.02 14.13 2.21
N GLU A 40 -6.58 15.23 2.74
CA GLU A 40 -7.20 15.27 4.08
C GLU A 40 -8.39 14.32 4.20
N TYR A 41 -9.05 14.02 3.08
CA TYR A 41 -10.21 13.13 3.00
C TYR A 41 -9.88 11.72 2.51
N LEU A 42 -8.60 11.36 2.42
CA LEU A 42 -8.16 10.04 1.99
C LEU A 42 -7.77 9.20 3.21
N VAL A 43 -8.41 8.04 3.34
CA VAL A 43 -8.00 7.00 4.29
C VAL A 43 -7.47 5.82 3.50
N ILE A 44 -6.19 5.50 3.69
CA ILE A 44 -5.48 4.43 2.98
C ILE A 44 -5.20 3.31 3.98
N ASP A 45 -5.62 2.10 3.63
CA ASP A 45 -5.27 0.88 4.36
C ASP A 45 -5.05 -0.30 3.41
N PHE A 46 -4.77 -1.48 3.98
CA PHE A 46 -4.29 -2.62 3.22
C PHE A 46 -5.10 -3.87 3.53
N ILE A 47 -5.28 -4.70 2.50
CA ILE A 47 -5.95 -5.99 2.59
C ILE A 47 -4.96 -7.08 2.19
N ASP A 48 -4.77 -8.08 3.04
CA ASP A 48 -3.99 -9.28 2.71
C ASP A 48 -4.65 -10.03 1.54
N ALA A 49 -3.91 -10.23 0.45
CA ALA A 49 -4.46 -10.81 -0.77
C ALA A 49 -4.88 -12.29 -0.64
N GLY A 50 -4.29 -13.02 0.32
CA GLY A 50 -4.61 -14.43 0.55
C GLY A 50 -5.80 -14.65 1.49
N THR A 51 -6.00 -13.76 2.46
CA THR A 51 -7.03 -13.88 3.49
C THR A 51 -8.18 -12.90 3.32
N LEU A 52 -8.01 -11.86 2.50
CA LEU A 52 -8.95 -10.76 2.26
C LEU A 52 -9.35 -9.99 3.53
N LYS A 53 -8.45 -9.96 4.51
CA LYS A 53 -8.63 -9.24 5.78
C LYS A 53 -7.75 -8.00 5.82
N SER A 54 -8.21 -6.98 6.56
CA SER A 54 -7.42 -5.78 6.82
C SER A 54 -6.11 -6.14 7.52
N GLU A 55 -5.01 -5.52 7.10
CA GLU A 55 -3.68 -5.69 7.66
C GLU A 55 -3.29 -4.47 8.51
N PRO A 56 -3.36 -4.57 9.86
CA PRO A 56 -3.05 -3.44 10.73
C PRO A 56 -1.55 -3.15 10.85
N TYR A 57 -0.66 -4.06 10.41
CA TYR A 57 0.78 -3.89 10.53
C TYR A 57 1.44 -3.29 9.28
N LEU A 58 0.68 -2.94 8.24
CA LEU A 58 1.14 -2.11 7.13
C LEU A 58 0.61 -0.69 7.38
N VAL A 59 1.53 0.25 7.56
CA VAL A 59 1.17 1.61 8.00
C VAL A 59 1.65 2.63 6.97
N VAL A 60 0.75 3.54 6.61
CA VAL A 60 1.06 4.73 5.81
C VAL A 60 1.62 5.81 6.71
N PHE A 61 2.65 6.51 6.26
CA PHE A 61 3.04 7.76 6.90
C PHE A 61 2.19 8.88 6.30
N ASP A 62 1.15 9.31 7.03
CA ASP A 62 0.17 10.28 6.52
C ASP A 62 0.80 11.60 6.03
N ASN A 63 1.92 12.01 6.65
CA ASN A 63 2.68 13.20 6.22
C ASN A 63 3.42 13.03 4.88
N ASP A 64 3.49 11.81 4.34
CA ASP A 64 4.19 11.47 3.09
C ASP A 64 3.22 11.15 1.94
N VAL A 65 1.90 11.39 2.10
CA VAL A 65 0.94 11.26 1.00
C VAL A 65 1.04 12.49 0.10
N THR A 66 1.41 12.28 -1.16
CA THR A 66 1.57 13.33 -2.16
C THR A 66 0.60 13.10 -3.33
N ILE A 67 -0.11 14.15 -3.73
CA ILE A 67 -0.89 14.16 -4.97
C ILE A 67 0.06 14.50 -6.10
N GLU A 68 0.27 13.56 -7.02
CA GLU A 68 1.02 13.82 -8.25
C GLU A 68 0.14 14.53 -9.29
N ASP A 69 -1.10 14.04 -9.42
CA ASP A 69 -2.14 14.60 -10.28
C ASP A 69 -3.55 14.13 -9.82
N THR A 70 -4.58 14.45 -10.60
CA THR A 70 -5.98 14.13 -10.27
C THR A 70 -6.30 12.63 -10.19
N THR A 71 -5.43 11.77 -10.74
CA THR A 71 -5.60 10.31 -10.81
C THR A 71 -4.49 9.52 -10.15
N THR A 72 -3.41 10.16 -9.70
CA THR A 72 -2.26 9.47 -9.10
C THR A 72 -1.84 10.10 -7.77
N ILE A 73 -1.68 9.24 -6.76
CA ILE A 73 -1.05 9.59 -5.48
C ILE A 73 0.17 8.72 -5.24
N THR A 74 1.11 9.26 -4.47
CA THR A 74 2.23 8.52 -3.90
C THR A 74 2.19 8.59 -2.37
N PHE A 75 2.62 7.53 -1.70
CA PHE A 75 2.73 7.51 -0.24
C PHE A 75 3.78 6.50 0.21
N LYS A 76 4.26 6.63 1.45
CA LYS A 76 5.20 5.67 2.03
C LYS A 76 4.50 4.64 2.91
N VAL A 77 4.85 3.37 2.72
CA VAL A 77 4.35 2.23 3.47
C VAL A 77 5.48 1.59 4.25
N LYS A 78 5.25 1.33 5.53
CA LYS A 78 6.14 0.51 6.36
C LYS A 78 5.44 -0.73 6.85
N ALA A 79 6.07 -1.88 6.58
CA ALA A 79 5.73 -3.15 7.20
C ALA A 79 6.31 -3.18 8.63
N GLN A 80 5.45 -3.08 9.64
CA GLN A 80 5.83 -3.14 11.05
C GLN A 80 6.10 -4.57 11.51
N ASP A 81 6.72 -4.71 12.69
CA ASP A 81 6.86 -6.00 13.36
C ASP A 81 5.46 -6.58 13.65
N GLY A 82 5.11 -7.66 12.96
CA GLY A 82 3.77 -8.25 13.00
C GLY A 82 3.15 -8.46 11.62
N ALA A 83 3.55 -7.66 10.62
CA ALA A 83 3.07 -7.77 9.24
C ALA A 83 3.39 -9.14 8.63
N SER A 84 2.40 -9.84 8.10
CA SER A 84 2.65 -11.14 7.46
C SER A 84 3.45 -10.96 6.17
N PRO A 85 4.36 -11.89 5.81
CA PRO A 85 4.92 -11.89 4.47
C PRO A 85 3.84 -12.29 3.47
N GLY A 86 3.77 -11.59 2.34
CA GLY A 86 2.73 -11.84 1.34
C GLY A 86 2.46 -10.64 0.45
N GLU A 87 1.40 -10.75 -0.34
CA GLU A 87 0.93 -9.69 -1.23
C GLU A 87 -0.26 -8.97 -0.59
N TYR A 88 -0.30 -7.66 -0.76
CA TYR A 88 -1.32 -6.80 -0.19
C TYR A 88 -1.95 -5.90 -1.25
N TYR A 89 -3.28 -5.83 -1.22
CA TYR A 89 -4.06 -4.87 -2.00
C TYR A 89 -4.16 -3.56 -1.25
N VAL A 90 -4.20 -2.46 -2.01
CA VAL A 90 -4.45 -1.13 -1.47
C VAL A 90 -5.96 -0.90 -1.44
N ARG A 91 -6.47 -0.45 -0.30
CA ARG A 91 -7.83 0.07 -0.19
C ARG A 91 -7.76 1.54 0.17
N ILE A 92 -8.50 2.34 -0.57
CA ILE A 92 -8.61 3.79 -0.34
C ILE A 92 -10.08 4.11 -0.16
N LYS A 93 -10.39 4.82 0.92
CA LYS A 93 -11.66 5.48 1.13
C LYS A 93 -11.47 6.96 0.87
N ASN A 94 -12.30 7.52 0.01
CA ASN A 94 -12.40 8.96 -0.16
C ASN A 94 -13.67 9.45 0.53
N GLU A 95 -13.51 10.29 1.56
CA GLU A 95 -14.62 10.76 2.38
C GLU A 95 -15.45 11.86 1.71
N THR A 96 -14.87 12.61 0.77
CA THR A 96 -15.62 13.59 -0.05
C THR A 96 -16.63 12.93 -0.96
N PHE A 97 -16.24 11.80 -1.58
CA PHE A 97 -17.13 11.04 -2.45
C PHE A 97 -17.92 9.94 -1.73
N GLU A 98 -17.61 9.68 -0.45
CA GLU A 98 -18.12 8.55 0.33
C GLU A 98 -17.93 7.18 -0.38
N GLU A 99 -16.87 7.08 -1.18
CA GLU A 99 -16.56 5.91 -2.01
C GLU A 99 -15.36 5.15 -1.41
N THR A 100 -15.37 3.82 -1.53
CA THR A 100 -14.23 2.96 -1.21
C THR A 100 -13.86 2.13 -2.43
N ILE A 101 -12.59 2.19 -2.80
CA ILE A 101 -12.00 1.44 -3.91
C ILE A 101 -10.90 0.54 -3.36
N VAL A 102 -10.71 -0.61 -4.01
CA VAL A 102 -9.75 -1.63 -3.61
C VAL A 102 -9.06 -2.12 -4.87
N SER A 103 -7.75 -2.25 -4.85
CA SER A 103 -7.01 -2.84 -5.96
C SER A 103 -7.22 -4.35 -6.03
N GLY A 104 -7.15 -4.89 -7.24
CA GLY A 104 -7.12 -6.32 -7.51
C GLY A 104 -5.72 -6.79 -7.90
N SER A 105 -5.60 -8.09 -8.18
CA SER A 105 -4.33 -8.70 -8.61
C SER A 105 -3.81 -8.18 -9.95
N GLU A 106 -4.70 -7.71 -10.82
CA GLU A 106 -4.34 -7.19 -12.15
C GLU A 106 -3.77 -5.77 -12.08
N ASP A 107 -4.08 -5.03 -11.00
CA ASP A 107 -3.63 -3.65 -10.82
C ASP A 107 -2.23 -3.59 -10.22
N GLY A 108 -1.76 -4.67 -9.61
CA GLY A 108 -0.51 -4.74 -8.85
C GLY A 108 -0.74 -4.81 -7.34
N THR A 109 0.31 -5.20 -6.63
CA THR A 109 0.29 -5.47 -5.19
C THR A 109 1.52 -4.89 -4.50
N ILE A 110 1.42 -4.71 -3.19
CA ILE A 110 2.56 -4.44 -2.33
C ILE A 110 3.05 -5.79 -1.80
N THR A 111 4.29 -6.15 -2.09
CA THR A 111 4.92 -7.35 -1.54
C THR A 111 5.61 -7.04 -0.21
N VAL A 112 5.28 -7.81 0.83
CA VAL A 112 5.95 -7.77 2.13
C VAL A 112 6.86 -8.98 2.30
N SER A 113 8.10 -8.74 2.71
CA SER A 113 9.11 -9.77 2.95
C SER A 113 9.60 -9.78 4.39
N LEU A 114 10.02 -10.95 4.86
CA LEU A 114 10.69 -11.08 6.15
C LEU A 114 12.07 -10.43 6.09
N LYS A 115 12.48 -9.81 7.20
CA LYS A 115 13.88 -9.43 7.40
C LYS A 115 14.71 -10.70 7.50
N LEU A 116 15.61 -10.91 6.54
CA LEU A 116 16.57 -12.01 6.61
C LEU A 116 17.51 -11.76 7.78
N VAL A 117 17.32 -12.50 8.88
CA VAL A 117 18.30 -12.55 9.95
C VAL A 117 19.38 -13.54 9.52
N THR A 118 20.53 -13.04 9.06
CA THR A 118 21.70 -13.91 8.86
C THR A 118 22.18 -14.40 10.22
N SER A 119 21.67 -15.54 10.67
CA SER A 119 22.23 -16.26 11.81
C SER A 119 23.67 -16.65 11.45
N LYS A 120 24.67 -15.96 12.02
CA LYS A 120 26.03 -16.53 12.07
C LYS A 120 25.91 -17.82 12.88
N GLN A 121 25.94 -18.96 12.18
CA GLN A 121 26.08 -20.27 12.78
C GLN A 121 27.40 -20.26 13.58
N LYS A 122 27.31 -20.01 14.89
CA LYS A 122 28.44 -20.17 15.79
C LYS A 122 28.60 -21.67 16.00
N SER A 123 29.43 -22.30 15.16
CA SER A 123 29.96 -23.63 15.42
C SER A 123 30.80 -23.52 16.69
N CYS A 124 30.36 -24.14 17.78
CA CYS A 124 31.25 -24.45 18.88
C CYS A 124 31.89 -25.81 18.55
N ASP A 125 33.18 -25.77 18.23
CA ASP A 125 34.09 -26.91 18.39
C ASP A 125 34.28 -27.23 19.89
#